data_AF-A0A1Q6ZMB2-F1
#
_entry.id   AF-A0A1Q6ZMB2-F1
#
_cell.length_a   1.000
_cell.length_b   1.000
_cell.length_c   1.000
_cell.angle_alpha   90.00
_cell.angle_beta   90.00
_cell.angle_gamma   90.00
#
_symmetry.space_group_name_H-M   'P 1'
#
loop_
_entity.id
_entity.type
_entity.pdbx_description
1 polymer ?
#
loop_
_entity_poly.entity_id
_entity_poly.type
_entity_poly.pdbx_seq_one_letter_code
_entity_poly.pdbx_strand_id
1 'polypeptide(L)'
;MSRNQPCAAILPDRLIVVGDLHLGEGATPVRGRVSGEHFFHDREFASWLRRLSSHGARRGRRLELVLNGDAFDFLRVIRLPDTPRGVAAWRQLLRAAGVGCAPDRLRAAARGHYSLRERTFGFGSDEPSSVWKLGVIAVAHRAVFGALAMWCRAGHSLVIIRGNHDPEWAWPGVRRALVALLERAGAGRLRPGQVRFRSRAHRRANVHIEHGHEVDWLAPCSGSSTI
;
A
#
# COMPACT_ATOMS: atom_id res chain seq x y z
N MET A 1 18.68 16.06 -32.61
CA MET A 1 19.04 14.88 -31.80
C MET A 1 19.54 15.34 -30.44
N SER A 2 18.65 15.47 -29.45
CA SER A 2 19.04 15.86 -28.09
C SER A 2 19.35 14.59 -27.29
N ARG A 3 20.61 14.42 -26.90
CA ARG A 3 21.04 13.33 -26.02
C ARG A 3 20.48 13.61 -24.63
N ASN A 4 19.46 12.85 -24.23
CA ASN A 4 19.04 12.71 -22.84
C ASN A 4 20.26 12.28 -22.02
N GLN A 5 20.90 13.20 -21.29
CA GLN A 5 21.81 12.83 -20.23
C GLN A 5 20.98 12.11 -19.16
N PRO A 6 21.27 10.85 -18.80
CA PRO A 6 20.64 10.25 -17.65
C PRO A 6 21.11 11.04 -16.44
N CYS A 7 20.18 11.75 -15.79
CA CYS A 7 20.37 12.26 -14.44
C CYS A 7 20.92 11.07 -13.62
N ALA A 8 22.18 11.13 -13.20
CA ALA A 8 22.85 10.04 -12.53
C ALA A 8 22.05 9.73 -11.26
N ALA A 9 21.19 8.71 -11.33
CA ALA A 9 20.36 8.31 -10.23
C ALA A 9 21.31 7.81 -9.14
N ILE A 10 21.45 8.60 -8.06
CA ILE A 10 22.25 8.24 -6.90
C ILE A 10 21.78 6.85 -6.43
N LEU A 11 22.65 5.85 -6.58
CA LEU A 11 22.35 4.49 -6.16
C LEU A 11 22.23 4.44 -4.64
N PRO A 12 21.32 3.62 -4.09
CA PRO A 12 21.27 3.42 -2.65
C PRO A 12 22.53 2.67 -2.19
N ASP A 13 22.98 2.94 -0.98
CA ASP A 13 24.07 2.19 -0.35
C ASP A 13 23.67 0.73 -0.08
N ARG A 14 22.37 0.45 0.01
CA ARG A 14 21.83 -0.89 0.18
C ARG A 14 20.41 -0.96 -0.35
N LEU A 15 20.17 -1.98 -1.17
CA LEU A 15 18.86 -2.42 -1.59
C LEU A 15 18.38 -3.54 -0.65
N ILE A 16 17.18 -3.40 -0.10
CA ILE A 16 16.52 -4.41 0.74
C ILE A 16 15.23 -4.79 0.04
N VAL A 17 15.03 -6.09 -0.18
CA VAL A 17 13.85 -6.62 -0.90
C VAL A 17 13.11 -7.57 0.04
N VAL A 18 11.82 -7.35 0.20
CA VAL A 18 10.87 -8.22 0.91
C VAL A 18 9.58 -8.29 0.10
N GLY A 19 8.84 -9.38 0.14
CA GLY A 19 7.56 -9.52 -0.57
C GLY A 19 6.67 -10.51 0.16
N ASP A 20 5.49 -10.79 -0.41
CA ASP A 20 4.60 -11.85 0.09
C ASP A 20 4.21 -11.62 1.56
N LEU A 21 3.92 -10.36 1.89
CA LEU A 21 3.54 -9.99 3.25
C LEU A 21 2.05 -10.18 3.49
N HIS A 22 1.21 -9.98 2.46
CA HIS A 22 -0.24 -10.10 2.51
C HIS A 22 -0.91 -9.35 3.69
N LEU A 23 -0.53 -8.08 3.91
CA LEU A 23 -1.17 -7.25 4.93
C LEU A 23 -2.67 -7.08 4.63
N GLY A 24 -3.52 -7.60 5.52
CA GLY A 24 -4.97 -7.64 5.37
C GLY A 24 -5.71 -6.75 6.39
N GLU A 25 -6.89 -7.21 6.84
CA GLU A 25 -7.75 -6.45 7.76
C GLU A 25 -7.46 -6.68 9.25
N GLY A 26 -6.37 -7.37 9.57
CA GLY A 26 -5.94 -7.76 10.92
C GLY A 26 -6.72 -8.94 11.49
N ALA A 27 -6.22 -9.55 12.57
CA ALA A 27 -6.79 -10.76 13.15
C ALA A 27 -8.19 -10.62 13.80
N THR A 28 -8.74 -9.40 13.90
CA THR A 28 -10.01 -9.16 14.59
C THR A 28 -11.19 -9.67 13.75
N PRO A 29 -12.07 -10.53 14.29
CA PRO A 29 -13.23 -11.03 13.56
C PRO A 29 -14.09 -9.91 12.95
N VAL A 30 -14.65 -10.17 11.77
CA VAL A 30 -15.54 -9.24 11.06
C VAL A 30 -16.90 -9.89 10.90
N ARG A 31 -17.93 -9.27 11.52
CA ARG A 31 -19.32 -9.74 11.45
C ARG A 31 -19.48 -11.22 11.86
N GLY A 32 -18.77 -11.63 12.92
CA GLY A 32 -18.79 -13.00 13.43
C GLY A 32 -18.02 -14.03 12.58
N ARG A 33 -17.32 -13.60 11.53
CA ARG A 33 -16.45 -14.45 10.71
C ARG A 33 -15.00 -14.28 11.15
N VAL A 34 -14.24 -15.38 11.06
CA VAL A 34 -12.78 -15.36 11.22
C VAL A 34 -12.20 -14.42 10.17
N SER A 35 -11.23 -13.59 10.56
CA SER A 35 -10.54 -12.70 9.65
C SER A 35 -9.75 -13.49 8.60
N GLY A 36 -9.69 -12.95 7.38
CA GLY A 36 -8.81 -13.47 6.33
C GLY A 36 -7.32 -13.16 6.53
N GLU A 37 -6.93 -12.47 7.61
CA GLU A 37 -5.54 -12.06 7.84
C GLU A 37 -4.53 -13.22 7.76
N HIS A 38 -3.41 -12.99 7.09
CA HIS A 38 -2.30 -13.93 6.94
C HIS A 38 -0.99 -13.41 7.55
N PHE A 39 -0.90 -12.11 7.81
CA PHE A 39 0.25 -11.47 8.42
C PHE A 39 0.05 -11.22 9.92
N PHE A 40 0.85 -11.90 10.74
CA PHE A 40 0.79 -11.80 12.20
C PHE A 40 2.08 -11.26 12.84
N HIS A 41 3.01 -10.75 12.02
CA HIS A 41 4.37 -10.39 12.43
C HIS A 41 4.62 -8.88 12.47
N ASP A 42 3.57 -8.10 12.78
CA ASP A 42 3.60 -6.64 12.88
C ASP A 42 4.76 -6.11 13.71
N ARG A 43 4.99 -6.70 14.88
CA ARG A 43 6.00 -6.23 15.84
C ARG A 43 7.40 -6.56 15.35
N GLU A 44 7.60 -7.76 14.85
CA GLU A 44 8.87 -8.28 14.36
C GLU A 44 9.32 -7.51 13.12
N PHE A 45 8.44 -7.36 12.14
CA PHE A 45 8.72 -6.60 10.92
C PHE A 45 9.00 -5.13 11.22
N ALA A 46 8.16 -4.50 12.04
CA ALA A 46 8.38 -3.11 12.45
C ALA A 46 9.71 -2.95 13.19
N SER A 47 10.02 -3.84 14.13
CA SER A 47 11.27 -3.81 14.90
C SER A 47 12.49 -3.99 13.99
N TRP A 48 12.44 -4.95 13.06
CA TRP A 48 13.48 -5.18 12.06
C TRP A 48 13.71 -3.95 11.17
N LEU A 49 12.65 -3.36 10.62
CA LEU A 49 12.75 -2.20 9.74
C LEU A 49 13.31 -0.97 10.48
N ARG A 50 12.90 -0.77 11.74
CA ARG A 50 13.41 0.30 12.61
C ARG A 50 14.90 0.14 12.90
N ARG A 51 15.36 -1.09 13.15
CA ARG A 51 16.80 -1.36 13.30
C ARG A 51 17.54 -0.99 12.02
N LEU A 52 17.10 -1.45 10.85
CA LEU A 52 17.77 -1.11 9.59
C LEU A 52 17.84 0.40 9.34
N SER A 53 16.73 1.11 9.53
CA SER A 53 16.67 2.57 9.38
C SER A 53 17.63 3.28 10.33
N SER A 54 17.63 2.91 11.61
CA SER A 54 18.50 3.52 12.61
C SER A 54 19.98 3.32 12.28
N HIS A 55 20.36 2.13 11.82
CA HIS A 55 21.75 1.84 11.41
C HIS A 55 22.14 2.59 10.13
N GLY A 56 21.22 2.73 9.18
CA GLY A 56 21.44 3.50 7.96
C GLY A 56 21.67 4.98 8.25
N ALA A 57 20.75 5.59 9.02
CA ALA A 57 20.80 6.99 9.39
C ALA A 57 22.09 7.36 10.15
N ARG A 58 22.50 6.58 11.16
CA ARG A 58 23.75 6.83 11.91
C ARG A 58 25.01 6.81 11.05
N ARG A 59 24.98 6.11 9.92
CA ARG A 59 26.11 5.99 8.98
C ARG A 59 25.98 6.90 7.75
N GLY A 60 24.97 7.78 7.72
CA GLY A 60 24.70 8.63 6.56
C GLY A 60 24.29 7.87 5.29
N ARG A 61 23.85 6.62 5.42
CA ARG A 61 23.51 5.75 4.28
C ARG A 61 22.10 6.00 3.77
N ARG A 62 21.93 6.00 2.46
CA ARG A 62 20.66 5.99 1.75
C ARG A 62 20.25 4.56 1.44
N LEU A 63 19.19 4.09 2.08
CA LEU A 63 18.65 2.76 1.86
C LEU A 63 17.42 2.82 0.94
N GLU A 64 17.20 1.76 0.16
CA GLU A 64 15.99 1.56 -0.64
C GLU A 64 15.32 0.25 -0.21
N LEU A 65 14.10 0.34 0.29
CA LEU A 65 13.25 -0.82 0.59
C LEU A 65 12.35 -1.07 -0.62
N VAL A 66 12.34 -2.31 -1.11
CA VAL A 66 11.45 -2.78 -2.16
C VAL A 66 10.47 -3.77 -1.55
N LEU A 67 9.18 -3.44 -1.59
CA LEU A 67 8.08 -4.38 -1.35
C LEU A 67 7.74 -5.05 -2.69
N ASN A 68 8.11 -6.31 -2.86
CA ASN A 68 8.15 -7.03 -4.13
C ASN A 68 6.86 -7.84 -4.40
N GLY A 69 5.76 -7.14 -4.64
CA GLY A 69 4.45 -7.76 -4.87
C GLY A 69 3.84 -8.36 -3.61
N ASP A 70 2.51 -8.46 -3.63
CA ASP A 70 1.68 -9.09 -2.60
C ASP A 70 2.03 -8.62 -1.19
N ALA A 71 2.42 -7.35 -1.06
CA ALA A 71 2.69 -6.77 0.24
C ALA A 71 1.38 -6.44 0.97
N PHE A 72 0.30 -6.25 0.22
CA PHE A 72 -1.04 -5.95 0.70
C PHE A 72 -2.03 -6.93 0.08
N ASP A 73 -3.11 -7.24 0.79
CA ASP A 73 -4.17 -8.11 0.28
C ASP A 73 -5.54 -7.41 0.39
N PHE A 74 -5.92 -6.69 -0.67
CA PHE A 74 -7.16 -5.92 -0.73
C PHE A 74 -8.41 -6.80 -0.88
N LEU A 75 -8.25 -8.02 -1.39
CA LEU A 75 -9.36 -8.95 -1.60
C LEU A 75 -9.87 -9.51 -0.28
N ARG A 76 -9.00 -9.58 0.74
CA ARG A 76 -9.35 -10.08 2.08
C ARG A 76 -9.97 -9.04 3.01
N VAL A 77 -10.03 -7.78 2.58
CA VAL A 77 -10.67 -6.73 3.36
C VAL A 77 -12.18 -6.76 3.14
N ILE A 78 -12.89 -7.43 4.04
CA ILE A 78 -14.36 -7.54 4.01
C ILE A 78 -15.06 -6.50 4.88
N ARG A 79 -14.32 -5.82 5.76
CA ARG A 79 -14.84 -4.74 6.60
C ARG A 79 -15.38 -3.58 5.75
N LEU A 80 -16.64 -3.22 5.96
CA LEU A 80 -17.27 -2.03 5.36
C LEU A 80 -17.26 -0.85 6.35
N PRO A 81 -17.45 0.40 5.87
CA PRO A 81 -17.56 1.57 6.73
C PRO A 81 -18.94 1.65 7.42
N ASP A 82 -19.29 0.65 8.22
CA ASP A 82 -20.61 0.48 8.85
C ASP A 82 -20.91 1.47 9.99
N THR A 83 -20.00 2.42 10.25
CA THR A 83 -20.16 3.42 11.32
C THR A 83 -19.99 4.83 10.78
N PRO A 84 -20.65 5.84 11.38
CA PRO A 84 -20.43 7.24 11.00
C PRO A 84 -18.95 7.65 11.06
N ARG A 85 -18.21 7.11 12.05
CA ARG A 85 -16.75 7.31 12.16
C ARG A 85 -15.99 6.67 10.99
N GLY A 86 -16.36 5.46 10.59
CA GLY A 86 -15.78 4.78 9.42
C GLY A 86 -15.98 5.55 8.14
N VAL A 87 -17.21 6.01 7.86
CA VAL A 87 -17.50 6.83 6.68
C VAL A 87 -16.77 8.17 6.71
N ALA A 88 -16.69 8.82 7.86
CA ALA A 88 -15.93 10.06 8.00
C ALA A 88 -14.44 9.86 7.71
N ALA A 89 -13.84 8.78 8.23
CA ALA A 89 -12.46 8.40 7.97
C ALA A 89 -12.22 8.09 6.48
N TRP A 90 -13.13 7.33 5.84
CA TRP A 90 -13.09 7.05 4.41
C TRP A 90 -13.10 8.34 3.59
N ARG A 91 -14.05 9.24 3.88
CA ARG A 91 -14.18 10.54 3.20
C ARG A 91 -12.94 11.41 3.37
N GLN A 92 -12.31 11.40 4.54
CA GLN A 92 -11.07 12.13 4.78
C GLN A 92 -9.89 11.54 4.00
N LEU A 93 -9.81 10.22 3.87
CA LEU A 93 -8.76 9.57 3.10
C LEU A 93 -8.96 9.78 1.59
N LEU A 94 -10.21 9.66 1.08
CA LEU A 94 -10.56 9.99 -0.31
C LEU A 94 -10.14 11.42 -0.68
N ARG A 95 -10.43 12.40 0.18
CA ARG A 95 -10.02 13.79 -0.03
C ARG A 95 -8.51 13.95 -0.08
N ALA A 96 -7.77 13.36 0.87
CA ALA A 96 -6.31 13.41 0.87
C ALA A 96 -5.70 12.73 -0.36
N ALA A 97 -6.38 11.70 -0.87
CA ALA A 97 -6.00 11.00 -2.09
C ALA A 97 -6.48 11.70 -3.39
N GLY A 98 -7.28 12.77 -3.30
CA GLY A 98 -7.91 13.40 -4.47
C GLY A 98 -8.77 12.43 -5.28
N VAL A 99 -9.46 11.49 -4.62
CA VAL A 99 -10.33 10.49 -5.26
C VAL A 99 -11.79 10.90 -5.09
N GLY A 100 -12.50 10.98 -6.20
CA GLY A 100 -13.95 11.24 -6.22
C GLY A 100 -14.74 10.02 -5.78
N CYS A 101 -15.77 10.21 -4.97
CA CYS A 101 -16.75 9.18 -4.64
C CYS A 101 -18.15 9.81 -4.68
N ALA A 102 -19.10 9.13 -5.31
CA ALA A 102 -20.46 9.63 -5.45
C ALA A 102 -21.05 9.96 -4.05
N PRO A 103 -21.60 11.19 -3.86
CA PRO A 103 -22.16 11.58 -2.56
C PRO A 103 -23.24 10.62 -2.05
N ASP A 104 -24.06 10.06 -2.94
CA ASP A 104 -25.07 9.07 -2.59
C ASP A 104 -24.49 7.76 -2.06
N ARG A 105 -23.34 7.33 -2.58
CA ARG A 105 -22.65 6.14 -2.08
C ARG A 105 -22.16 6.35 -0.65
N LEU A 106 -21.59 7.52 -0.35
CA LEU A 106 -21.17 7.89 1.00
C LEU A 106 -22.38 7.99 1.95
N ARG A 107 -23.51 8.56 1.50
CA ARG A 107 -24.76 8.62 2.27
C ARG A 107 -25.35 7.23 2.52
N ALA A 108 -25.36 6.36 1.53
CA ALA A 108 -25.82 4.97 1.64
C ALA A 108 -24.95 4.20 2.65
N ALA A 109 -23.63 4.31 2.54
CA ALA A 109 -22.69 3.70 3.48
C ALA A 109 -22.92 4.21 4.92
N ALA A 110 -23.16 5.51 5.11
CA ALA A 110 -23.45 6.10 6.42
C ALA A 110 -24.74 5.58 7.06
N ARG A 111 -25.68 5.08 6.24
CA ARG A 111 -26.92 4.42 6.70
C ARG A 111 -26.80 2.90 6.78
N GLY A 112 -25.61 2.33 6.53
CA GLY A 112 -25.42 0.88 6.51
C GLY A 112 -26.07 0.19 5.30
N HIS A 113 -26.37 0.94 4.24
CA HIS A 113 -26.99 0.43 3.03
C HIS A 113 -25.91 -0.10 2.09
N TYR A 114 -25.89 -1.43 1.94
CA TYR A 114 -24.93 -2.15 1.11
C TYR A 114 -25.66 -3.27 0.37
N SER A 115 -25.21 -3.58 -0.83
CA SER A 115 -25.68 -4.75 -1.58
C SER A 115 -25.42 -6.05 -0.81
N LEU A 116 -26.14 -7.12 -1.15
CA LEU A 116 -25.89 -8.45 -0.56
C LEU A 116 -24.44 -8.91 -0.81
N ARG A 117 -23.90 -8.61 -1.99
CA ARG A 117 -22.51 -8.92 -2.35
C ARG A 117 -21.54 -8.19 -1.44
N GLU A 118 -21.71 -6.88 -1.24
CA GLU A 118 -20.85 -6.10 -0.33
C GLU A 118 -20.98 -6.56 1.13
N ARG A 119 -22.17 -6.96 1.55
CA ARG A 119 -22.37 -7.54 2.88
C ARG A 119 -21.62 -8.85 3.08
N THR A 120 -21.49 -9.64 2.01
CA THR A 120 -20.87 -10.96 2.04
C THR A 120 -19.36 -10.92 1.86
N PHE A 121 -18.87 -10.07 0.94
CA PHE A 121 -17.49 -10.08 0.45
C PHE A 121 -16.76 -8.74 0.63
N GLY A 122 -17.38 -7.75 1.26
CA GLY A 122 -16.83 -6.38 1.33
C GLY A 122 -16.94 -5.63 0.00
N PHE A 123 -16.31 -4.46 -0.06
CA PHE A 123 -16.31 -3.66 -1.30
C PHE A 123 -15.57 -4.37 -2.45
N GLY A 124 -15.87 -3.96 -3.68
CA GLY A 124 -15.14 -4.39 -4.89
C GLY A 124 -13.74 -3.76 -5.00
N SER A 125 -13.21 -3.73 -6.24
CA SER A 125 -11.86 -3.25 -6.56
C SER A 125 -11.85 -1.92 -7.34
N ASP A 126 -12.92 -1.12 -7.23
CA ASP A 126 -12.90 0.26 -7.73
C ASP A 126 -12.06 1.19 -6.84
N GLU A 127 -11.49 2.25 -7.42
CA GLU A 127 -10.53 3.12 -6.72
C GLU A 127 -11.03 3.66 -5.37
N PRO A 128 -12.27 4.19 -5.22
CA PRO A 128 -12.79 4.60 -3.90
C PRO A 128 -12.85 3.46 -2.87
N SER A 129 -13.29 2.27 -3.29
CA SER A 129 -13.32 1.08 -2.45
C SER A 129 -11.93 0.68 -1.98
N SER A 130 -10.97 0.66 -2.88
CA SER A 130 -9.57 0.33 -2.58
C SER A 130 -8.96 1.32 -1.59
N VAL A 131 -9.31 2.61 -1.68
CA VAL A 131 -8.91 3.61 -0.69
C VAL A 131 -9.48 3.31 0.71
N TRP A 132 -10.74 2.87 0.82
CA TRP A 132 -11.30 2.43 2.11
C TRP A 132 -10.53 1.23 2.65
N LYS A 133 -10.34 0.20 1.82
CA LYS A 133 -9.65 -1.03 2.19
C LYS A 133 -8.23 -0.77 2.67
N LEU A 134 -7.47 0.07 1.97
CA LEU A 134 -6.14 0.49 2.41
C LEU A 134 -6.17 1.18 3.79
N GLY A 135 -7.20 1.97 4.06
CA GLY A 135 -7.43 2.57 5.38
C GLY A 135 -7.67 1.52 6.47
N VAL A 136 -8.41 0.46 6.18
CA VAL A 136 -8.60 -0.68 7.09
C VAL A 136 -7.27 -1.37 7.37
N ILE A 137 -6.49 -1.70 6.33
CA ILE A 137 -5.16 -2.33 6.45
C ILE A 137 -4.24 -1.45 7.31
N ALA A 138 -4.22 -0.14 7.07
CA ALA A 138 -3.41 0.79 7.86
C ALA A 138 -3.78 0.85 9.35
N VAL A 139 -5.07 0.70 9.66
CA VAL A 139 -5.55 0.64 11.05
C VAL A 139 -5.21 -0.69 11.70
N ALA A 140 -5.26 -1.80 10.96
CA ALA A 140 -4.87 -3.12 11.43
C ALA A 140 -3.35 -3.18 11.71
N HIS A 141 -2.55 -2.66 10.79
CA HIS A 141 -1.09 -2.79 10.81
C HIS A 141 -0.35 -1.49 11.18
N ARG A 142 -0.80 -0.82 12.24
CA ARG A 142 -0.22 0.47 12.70
C ARG A 142 1.28 0.39 12.95
N ALA A 143 1.77 -0.75 13.44
CA ALA A 143 3.19 -0.95 13.73
C ALA A 143 4.03 -0.91 12.45
N VAL A 144 3.56 -1.58 11.39
CA VAL A 144 4.19 -1.62 10.06
C VAL A 144 4.16 -0.24 9.42
N PHE A 145 2.99 0.41 9.35
CA PHE A 145 2.86 1.75 8.77
C PHE A 145 3.71 2.79 9.52
N GLY A 146 3.75 2.73 10.86
CA GLY A 146 4.63 3.58 11.66
C GLY A 146 6.12 3.33 11.37
N ALA A 147 6.53 2.08 11.17
CA ALA A 147 7.92 1.76 10.81
C ALA A 147 8.28 2.25 9.40
N LEU A 148 7.39 2.09 8.41
CA LEU A 148 7.55 2.64 7.05
C LEU A 148 7.59 4.17 7.05
N ALA A 149 6.78 4.81 7.88
CA ALA A 149 6.78 6.25 8.04
C ALA A 149 8.11 6.76 8.60
N MET A 150 8.64 6.13 9.65
CA MET A 150 9.95 6.48 10.20
C MET A 150 11.09 6.18 9.22
N TRP A 151 11.00 5.09 8.45
CA TRP A 151 11.94 4.78 7.36
C TRP A 151 12.04 5.95 6.37
N CYS A 152 10.89 6.46 5.92
CA CYS A 152 10.86 7.61 5.01
C CYS A 152 11.33 8.89 5.70
N ARG A 153 10.94 9.13 6.96
CA ARG A 153 11.41 10.29 7.74
C ARG A 153 12.93 10.33 7.87
N ALA A 154 13.58 9.18 7.98
CA ALA A 154 15.03 9.04 8.00
C ALA A 154 15.72 9.31 6.64
N GLY A 155 14.95 9.66 5.59
CA GLY A 155 15.47 9.99 4.27
C GLY A 155 15.69 8.77 3.36
N HIS A 156 15.28 7.57 3.79
CA HIS A 156 15.34 6.38 2.95
C HIS A 156 14.17 6.35 1.96
N SER A 157 14.30 5.52 0.92
CA SER A 157 13.27 5.41 -0.13
C SER A 157 12.52 4.09 -0.08
N LEU A 158 11.27 4.11 -0.53
CA LEU A 158 10.36 2.98 -0.58
C LEU A 158 9.93 2.76 -2.04
N VAL A 159 9.99 1.52 -2.49
CA VAL A 159 9.49 1.08 -3.79
C VAL A 159 8.46 -0.01 -3.54
N ILE A 160 7.32 0.09 -4.20
CA ILE A 160 6.27 -0.93 -4.19
C ILE A 160 6.14 -1.44 -5.60
N ILE A 161 6.37 -2.74 -5.77
CA ILE A 161 6.09 -3.47 -7.00
C ILE A 161 4.73 -4.12 -6.82
N ARG A 162 3.86 -3.97 -7.82
CA ARG A 162 2.53 -4.57 -7.85
C ARG A 162 2.62 -6.09 -8.00
N GLY A 163 1.80 -6.80 -7.24
CA GLY A 163 1.48 -8.22 -7.43
C GLY A 163 0.01 -8.46 -7.77
N ASN A 164 -0.41 -9.72 -7.77
CA ASN A 164 -1.78 -10.13 -8.09
C ASN A 164 -2.74 -9.99 -6.91
N HIS A 165 -2.26 -9.90 -5.67
CA HIS A 165 -3.09 -9.61 -4.50
C HIS A 165 -3.25 -8.10 -4.20
N ASP A 166 -2.43 -7.26 -4.83
CA ASP A 166 -2.53 -5.81 -4.75
C ASP A 166 -2.53 -5.08 -6.12
N PRO A 167 -3.39 -5.50 -7.07
CA PRO A 167 -3.53 -4.83 -8.38
C PRO A 167 -3.97 -3.36 -8.24
N GLU A 168 -4.55 -2.98 -7.10
CA GLU A 168 -4.99 -1.64 -6.74
C GLU A 168 -3.87 -0.59 -6.83
N TRP A 169 -2.60 -1.01 -6.77
CA TRP A 169 -1.48 -0.11 -7.05
C TRP A 169 -1.48 0.46 -8.46
N ALA A 170 -2.32 -0.03 -9.39
CA ALA A 170 -2.55 0.62 -10.68
C ALA A 170 -3.17 2.03 -10.54
N TRP A 171 -4.03 2.23 -9.53
CA TRP A 171 -4.78 3.47 -9.32
C TRP A 171 -3.92 4.59 -8.69
N PRO A 172 -3.77 5.75 -9.36
CA PRO A 172 -3.00 6.87 -8.80
C PRO A 172 -3.55 7.38 -7.46
N GLY A 173 -4.86 7.32 -7.24
CA GLY A 173 -5.49 7.69 -5.98
C GLY A 173 -5.12 6.78 -4.82
N VAL A 174 -5.05 5.46 -5.05
CA VAL A 174 -4.62 4.49 -4.02
C VAL A 174 -3.16 4.75 -3.64
N ARG A 175 -2.30 5.06 -4.61
CA ARG A 175 -0.90 5.46 -4.35
C ARG A 175 -0.82 6.71 -3.47
N ARG A 176 -1.62 7.74 -3.77
CA ARG A 176 -1.70 8.98 -2.97
C ARG A 176 -2.30 8.72 -1.58
N ALA A 177 -3.25 7.80 -1.46
CA ALA A 177 -3.81 7.38 -0.18
C ALA A 177 -2.74 6.74 0.71
N LEU A 178 -1.88 5.88 0.16
CA LEU A 178 -0.75 5.30 0.91
C LEU A 178 0.20 6.40 1.41
N VAL A 179 0.59 7.32 0.52
CA VAL A 179 1.43 8.48 0.89
C VAL A 179 0.79 9.25 2.05
N ALA A 180 -0.49 9.61 1.94
CA ALA A 180 -1.21 10.32 3.00
C ALA A 180 -1.27 9.53 4.32
N LEU A 181 -1.39 8.20 4.27
CA LEU A 181 -1.34 7.34 5.46
C LEU A 181 0.04 7.31 6.11
N LEU A 182 1.11 7.25 5.33
CA LEU A 182 2.49 7.33 5.84
C LEU A 182 2.77 8.71 6.47
N GLU A 183 2.29 9.80 5.86
CA GLU A 183 2.40 11.14 6.42
C GLU A 183 1.67 11.25 7.76
N ARG A 184 0.43 10.74 7.85
CA ARG A 184 -0.34 10.65 9.11
C ARG A 184 0.32 9.77 10.17
N ALA A 185 1.05 8.74 9.75
CA ALA A 185 1.81 7.87 10.63
C ALA A 185 3.16 8.47 11.09
N GLY A 186 3.49 9.70 10.67
CA GLY A 186 4.63 10.46 11.18
C GLY A 186 5.81 10.60 10.21
N ALA A 187 5.64 10.28 8.92
CA ALA A 187 6.71 10.42 7.94
C ALA A 187 7.17 11.88 7.73
N GLY A 188 6.33 12.84 8.12
CA GLY A 188 6.46 14.23 7.65
C GLY A 188 6.12 14.33 6.16
N ARG A 189 6.33 15.49 5.55
CA ARG A 189 6.06 15.67 4.12
C ARG A 189 7.05 14.88 3.27
N LEU A 190 6.54 13.93 2.50
CA LEU A 190 7.37 13.06 1.67
C LEU A 190 7.93 13.80 0.45
N ARG A 191 9.19 13.53 0.10
CA ARG A 191 9.83 14.15 -1.07
C ARG A 191 9.30 13.53 -2.36
N PRO A 192 9.19 14.29 -3.47
CA PRO A 192 8.83 13.73 -4.76
C PRO A 192 9.72 12.53 -5.12
N GLY A 193 9.08 11.41 -5.47
CA GLY A 193 9.76 10.17 -5.83
C GLY A 193 10.43 9.43 -4.67
N GLN A 194 10.24 9.82 -3.41
CA GLN A 194 10.74 9.06 -2.26
C GLN A 194 10.01 7.71 -2.07
N VAL A 195 8.70 7.71 -2.30
CA VAL A 195 7.86 6.52 -2.44
C VAL A 195 7.55 6.34 -3.93
N ARG A 196 7.87 5.18 -4.48
CA ARG A 196 7.70 4.87 -5.91
C ARG A 196 6.87 3.62 -6.08
N PHE A 197 6.06 3.61 -7.12
CA PHE A 197 5.25 2.45 -7.50
C PHE A 197 5.74 1.93 -8.86
N ARG A 198 5.76 0.61 -9.00
CA ARG A 198 6.21 -0.10 -10.20
C ARG A 198 5.15 -1.13 -10.55
N SER A 199 4.65 -1.07 -11.78
CA SER A 199 3.59 -2.00 -12.21
C SER A 199 4.10 -3.41 -12.49
N ARG A 200 5.40 -3.56 -12.83
CA ARG A 200 5.98 -4.83 -13.28
C ARG A 200 7.33 -5.11 -12.64
N ALA A 201 8.28 -4.20 -12.82
CA ALA A 201 9.64 -4.41 -12.37
C ALA A 201 10.31 -3.15 -11.84
N HIS A 202 11.32 -3.36 -10.99
CA HIS A 202 12.26 -2.35 -10.53
C HIS A 202 13.67 -2.73 -10.97
N ARG A 203 14.36 -1.81 -11.64
CA ARG A 203 15.75 -1.98 -12.09
C ARG A 203 16.66 -0.95 -11.41
N ARG A 204 17.76 -1.43 -10.85
CA ARG A 204 18.78 -0.61 -10.18
C ARG A 204 20.16 -1.18 -10.47
N ALA A 205 20.99 -0.41 -11.17
CA ALA A 205 22.28 -0.88 -11.67
C ALA A 205 22.11 -2.23 -12.40
N ASN A 206 22.75 -3.28 -11.92
CA ASN A 206 22.69 -4.64 -12.46
C ASN A 206 21.61 -5.54 -11.81
N VAL A 207 20.74 -4.99 -10.95
CA VAL A 207 19.68 -5.74 -10.26
C VAL A 207 18.35 -5.53 -10.96
N HIS A 208 17.66 -6.63 -11.27
CA HIS A 208 16.28 -6.68 -11.76
C HIS A 208 15.41 -7.38 -10.73
N ILE A 209 14.29 -6.75 -10.38
CA ILE A 209 13.32 -7.27 -9.41
C ILE A 209 11.94 -7.18 -10.06
N GLU A 210 11.21 -8.27 -10.04
CA GLU A 210 9.82 -8.35 -10.45
C GLU A 210 9.07 -9.33 -9.54
N HIS A 211 7.74 -9.20 -9.53
CA HIS A 211 6.90 -10.15 -8.82
C HIS A 211 6.54 -11.31 -9.75
N GLY A 212 6.76 -12.55 -9.30
CA GLY A 212 6.72 -13.76 -10.11
C GLY A 212 5.36 -14.10 -10.74
N HIS A 213 4.26 -13.49 -10.30
CA HIS A 213 2.94 -13.78 -10.89
C HIS A 213 2.83 -13.51 -12.39
N GLU A 214 3.65 -12.59 -12.95
CA GLU A 214 3.61 -12.26 -14.38
C GLU A 214 4.12 -13.42 -15.26
N VAL A 215 4.84 -14.38 -14.69
CA VAL A 215 5.27 -15.62 -15.38
C VAL A 215 4.44 -16.84 -14.98
N ASP A 216 3.52 -16.67 -14.02
CA ASP A 216 2.63 -17.74 -13.59
C ASP A 216 1.38 -17.78 -14.47
N TRP A 217 1.30 -18.80 -15.31
CA TRP A 217 0.16 -19.03 -16.20
C TRP A 217 -1.13 -19.41 -15.43
N LEU A 218 -1.04 -19.76 -14.14
CA LEU A 218 -2.19 -20.04 -13.28
C LEU A 218 -2.78 -18.78 -12.62
N ALA A 219 -2.04 -17.66 -12.56
CA ALA A 219 -2.45 -16.43 -11.88
C ALA A 219 -2.41 -15.14 -12.73
N PRO A 220 -2.91 -15.13 -13.99
CA PRO A 220 -2.81 -13.94 -14.83
C PRO A 220 -3.72 -12.80 -14.33
N CYS A 221 -3.13 -11.66 -13.97
CA CYS A 221 -3.81 -10.38 -13.80
C CYS A 221 -3.47 -9.44 -14.98
N SER A 222 -4.01 -9.73 -16.17
CA SER A 222 -3.79 -8.91 -17.37
C SER A 222 -4.66 -7.64 -17.38
N GLY A 223 -4.26 -6.62 -16.63
CA GLY A 223 -4.80 -5.27 -16.79
C GLY A 223 -4.11 -4.55 -17.96
N SER A 224 -4.70 -4.57 -19.16
CA SER A 224 -4.22 -3.77 -20.28
C SER A 224 -4.30 -2.29 -19.93
N SER A 225 -3.17 -1.61 -19.83
CA SER A 225 -3.12 -0.15 -19.85
C SER A 225 -3.31 0.32 -21.29
N THR A 226 -4.57 0.37 -21.73
CA THR A 226 -4.95 1.09 -22.94
C THR A 226 -6.24 1.84 -22.66
N ILE A 227 -6.09 3.11 -22.26
CA ILE A 227 -6.72 4.35 -22.77
C ILE A 227 -6.35 5.46 -21.79
#